data_AF-A0A6S6ZBX4-F1
#
_entry.id   AF-A0A6S6ZBX4-F1
#
_cell.length_a   1.000
_cell.length_b   1.000
_cell.length_c   1.000
_cell.angle_alpha   90.00
_cell.angle_beta   90.00
_cell.angle_gamma   90.00
#
_symmetry.space_group_name_H-M   'P 1'
#
loop_
_entity.id
_entity.type
_entity.pdbx_description
1 polymer ?
#
loop_
_entity_poly.entity_id
_entity_poly.type
_entity_poly.pdbx_seq_one_letter_code
_entity_poly.pdbx_strand_id
1 'polypeptide(L)'
;MRIKQFIKAPAATPVYQFTIVSLSAVLPALRKQLYFELQALDLPVLTVRVSRGESDQLASTVVTLRCPPHLRKLLNAVALRLGQSPDVRRVQWESDAGASIAVLPA
;
A
#
# COMPACT_ATOMS: atom_id res chain seq x y z
N MET A 1 34.54 21.18 -27.60
CA MET A 1 33.99 20.34 -26.51
C MET A 1 32.64 20.91 -26.08
N ARG A 2 31.54 20.16 -26.24
CA ARG A 2 30.19 20.60 -25.84
C ARG A 2 29.67 19.61 -24.81
N ILE A 3 29.67 20.01 -23.54
CA ILE A 3 29.19 19.19 -22.43
C ILE A 3 27.68 19.06 -22.61
N LYS A 4 27.23 17.90 -23.09
CA LYS A 4 25.81 17.57 -23.10
C LYS A 4 25.41 17.27 -21.66
N GLN A 5 24.87 18.27 -20.97
CA GLN A 5 24.14 18.04 -19.73
C GLN A 5 22.97 17.12 -20.04
N PHE A 6 23.03 15.88 -19.56
CA PHE A 6 21.88 15.00 -19.50
C PHE A 6 20.98 15.53 -18.38
N ILE A 7 19.95 16.29 -18.75
CA ILE A 7 18.85 16.58 -17.84
C ILE A 7 18.17 15.23 -17.60
N LYS A 8 18.51 14.56 -16.48
CA LYS A 8 17.79 13.38 -16.00
C LYS A 8 16.36 13.85 -15.75
N ALA A 9 15.41 13.37 -16.56
CA ALA A 9 13.99 13.61 -16.31
C ALA A 9 13.69 13.31 -14.83
N PRO A 10 12.84 14.10 -14.15
CA PRO A 10 12.48 13.80 -12.77
C PRO A 10 12.00 12.35 -12.73
N ALA A 11 12.66 11.52 -11.90
CA ALA A 11 12.28 10.13 -11.77
C ALA A 11 10.80 10.09 -11.38
N ALA A 12 9.98 9.40 -12.18
CA ALA A 12 8.56 9.26 -11.89
C ALA A 12 8.40 8.72 -10.46
N THR A 13 7.47 9.30 -9.70
CA THR A 13 7.18 8.81 -8.35
C THR A 13 6.77 7.36 -8.43
N PRO A 14 7.45 6.43 -7.73
CA PRO A 14 7.16 5.01 -7.86
C PRO A 14 5.72 4.68 -7.47
N VAL A 15 5.17 3.67 -8.13
CA VAL A 15 3.81 3.19 -7.88
C VAL A 15 3.89 1.96 -6.98
N TYR A 16 3.02 1.94 -5.98
CA TYR A 16 2.94 0.87 -5.00
C TYR A 16 1.57 0.20 -5.06
N GLN A 17 1.54 -1.11 -4.90
CA GLN A 17 0.32 -1.87 -4.61
C GLN A 17 0.33 -2.23 -3.12
N PHE A 18 -0.63 -1.71 -2.37
CA PHE A 18 -0.82 -1.98 -0.95
C PHE A 18 -2.02 -2.92 -0.78
N THR A 19 -1.77 -4.12 -0.29
CA THR A 19 -2.75 -5.20 -0.19
C THR A 19 -3.03 -5.56 1.25
N ILE A 20 -4.31 -5.58 1.61
CA ILE A 20 -4.81 -6.08 2.90
C ILE A 20 -5.64 -7.33 2.61
N VAL A 21 -5.41 -8.40 3.36
CA VAL A 21 -6.28 -9.59 3.44
C VAL A 21 -6.73 -9.74 4.87
N SER A 22 -8.03 -9.84 5.11
CA SER A 22 -8.63 -9.91 6.44
C SER A 22 -9.91 -10.73 6.43
N LEU A 23 -10.50 -10.92 7.60
CA LEU A 23 -11.91 -11.31 7.67
C LEU A 23 -12.78 -10.29 6.93
N SER A 24 -13.81 -10.77 6.23
CA SER A 24 -14.67 -9.93 5.39
C SER A 24 -15.39 -8.84 6.20
N ALA A 25 -15.80 -9.17 7.43
CA ALA A 25 -16.53 -8.26 8.31
C ALA A 25 -15.71 -7.01 8.70
N VAL A 26 -14.38 -7.13 8.79
CA VAL A 26 -13.51 -6.04 9.26
C VAL A 26 -12.89 -5.23 8.11
N LEU A 27 -12.89 -5.76 6.89
CA LEU A 27 -12.27 -5.11 5.74
C LEU A 27 -12.78 -3.67 5.50
N PRO A 28 -14.08 -3.33 5.66
CA PRO A 28 -14.55 -1.95 5.53
C PRO A 28 -13.88 -0.97 6.52
N ALA A 29 -13.68 -1.39 7.77
CA ALA A 29 -13.03 -0.57 8.80
C ALA A 29 -11.55 -0.37 8.50
N LEU A 30 -10.84 -1.44 8.11
CA LEU A 30 -9.43 -1.39 7.72
C LEU A 30 -9.20 -0.49 6.50
N ARG A 31 -10.08 -0.54 5.51
CA ARG A 31 -10.04 0.35 4.34
C ARG A 31 -10.20 1.81 4.71
N LYS A 32 -11.14 2.12 5.61
CA LYS A 32 -11.37 3.48 6.11
C LYS A 32 -10.13 4.00 6.84
N GLN A 33 -9.53 3.18 7.70
CA GLN A 33 -8.28 3.52 8.38
C GLN A 33 -7.14 3.75 7.39
N LEU A 34 -6.94 2.83 6.43
CA LEU A 34 -5.91 2.99 5.39
C LEU A 34 -6.11 4.29 4.62
N TYR A 35 -7.33 4.62 4.21
CA TYR A 35 -7.61 5.85 3.47
C TYR A 35 -7.23 7.11 4.26
N PHE A 36 -7.58 7.18 5.55
CA PHE A 36 -7.19 8.32 6.40
C PHE A 36 -5.67 8.41 6.60
N GLU A 37 -5.00 7.28 6.79
CA GLU A 37 -3.54 7.24 6.93
C GLU A 37 -2.85 7.71 5.64
N LEU A 38 -3.33 7.29 4.46
CA LEU A 38 -2.80 7.76 3.18
C LEU A 38 -3.08 9.25 2.95
N GLN A 39 -4.27 9.72 3.32
CA GLN A 39 -4.64 11.14 3.23
C GLN A 39 -3.78 12.02 4.14
N ALA A 40 -3.52 11.59 5.37
CA ALA A 40 -2.65 12.31 6.31
C ALA A 40 -1.19 12.38 5.85
N LEU A 41 -0.79 11.51 4.93
CA LEU A 41 0.54 11.48 4.31
C LEU A 41 0.59 12.13 2.93
N ASP A 42 -0.51 12.74 2.47
CA ASP A 42 -0.68 13.30 1.13
C ASP A 42 -0.32 12.32 0.00
N LEU A 43 -0.59 11.02 0.21
CA LEU A 43 -0.28 9.97 -0.75
C LEU A 43 -1.41 9.81 -1.79
N PRO A 44 -1.15 10.02 -3.09
CA PRO A 44 -2.18 9.91 -4.12
C PRO A 44 -2.60 8.46 -4.34
N VAL A 45 -3.87 8.15 -4.05
CA VAL A 45 -4.49 6.87 -4.42
C VAL A 45 -4.87 6.91 -5.90
N LEU A 46 -4.41 5.92 -6.67
CA LEU A 46 -4.69 5.77 -8.09
C LEU A 46 -5.90 4.86 -8.33
N THR A 47 -5.93 3.70 -7.69
CA THR A 47 -7.03 2.75 -7.83
C THR A 47 -7.25 1.97 -6.54
N VAL A 48 -8.48 1.52 -6.32
CA VAL A 48 -8.85 0.63 -5.22
C VAL A 48 -9.64 -0.53 -5.81
N ARG A 49 -9.21 -1.75 -5.50
CA ARG A 49 -9.89 -2.99 -5.90
C ARG A 49 -10.22 -3.79 -4.66
N VAL A 50 -11.42 -4.34 -4.60
CA VAL A 50 -11.89 -5.17 -3.49
C VAL A 50 -12.30 -6.51 -4.05
N SER A 51 -11.81 -7.59 -3.42
CA SER A 51 -12.17 -8.96 -3.79
C SER A 51 -12.74 -9.68 -2.57
N ARG A 52 -13.78 -10.49 -2.77
CA ARG A 52 -14.37 -11.36 -1.74
C ARG A 52 -14.38 -12.78 -2.30
N GLY A 53 -13.94 -13.75 -1.50
CA GLY A 53 -13.94 -15.16 -1.90
C GLY A 53 -15.31 -15.82 -1.71
N GLU A 54 -15.53 -16.97 -2.33
CA GLU A 54 -16.81 -17.72 -2.28
C GLU A 54 -17.23 -18.15 -0.86
N SER A 55 -16.26 -18.37 0.02
CA SER A 55 -16.52 -18.75 1.42
C SER A 55 -16.95 -17.57 2.31
N ASP A 56 -17.02 -16.35 1.78
CA ASP A 56 -17.39 -15.07 2.44
C ASP A 56 -16.63 -14.72 3.74
N GLN A 57 -15.73 -15.58 4.21
CA GLN A 57 -14.97 -15.40 5.44
C GLN A 57 -13.79 -14.45 5.23
N LEU A 58 -13.15 -14.48 4.06
CA LEU A 58 -12.01 -13.62 3.74
C LEU A 58 -12.32 -12.68 2.59
N ALA A 59 -11.80 -11.46 2.73
CA ALA A 59 -11.82 -10.46 1.69
C ALA A 59 -10.47 -9.76 1.61
N SER A 60 -10.19 -9.17 0.47
CA SER A 60 -8.99 -8.39 0.24
C SER A 60 -9.29 -7.03 -0.36
N THR A 61 -8.39 -6.09 -0.12
CA THR A 61 -8.34 -4.82 -0.84
C THR A 61 -6.94 -4.58 -1.35
N VAL A 62 -6.83 -4.19 -2.62
CA VAL A 62 -5.60 -3.69 -3.23
C VAL A 62 -5.77 -2.20 -3.50
N VAL A 63 -4.92 -1.38 -2.90
CA VAL A 63 -4.82 0.06 -3.16
C VAL A 63 -3.57 0.32 -3.96
N THR A 64 -3.73 0.81 -5.18
CA THR A 64 -2.59 1.31 -5.97
C THR A 64 -2.40 2.78 -5.63
N LEU A 65 -1.19 3.19 -5.26
CA LEU A 65 -0.87 4.58 -4.89
C LEU A 65 0.50 5.02 -5.42
N ARG A 66 0.73 6.34 -5.49
CA ARG A 66 2.08 6.90 -5.66
C ARG A 66 2.70 7.16 -4.30
N CYS A 67 3.95 6.78 -4.10
CA CYS A 67 4.65 7.06 -2.85
C CYS A 67 6.07 7.54 -3.13
N PRO A 68 6.42 8.78 -2.74
CA PRO A 68 7.80 9.25 -2.77
C PRO A 68 8.74 8.36 -1.94
N PRO A 69 9.98 8.11 -2.39
CA PRO A 69 10.90 7.20 -1.69
C PRO A 69 11.16 7.55 -0.21
N HIS A 70 11.11 8.84 0.15
CA HIS A 70 11.32 9.31 1.52
C HIS A 70 10.14 9.00 2.45
N LEU A 71 8.92 8.82 1.93
CA LEU A 71 7.72 8.44 2.70
C LEU A 71 7.53 6.92 2.81
N ARG A 72 8.36 6.12 2.13
CA ARG A 72 8.29 4.65 2.16
C ARG A 72 8.29 4.08 3.57
N LYS A 73 9.10 4.62 4.48
CA LYS A 73 9.12 4.17 5.90
C LYS A 73 7.77 4.38 6.60
N LEU A 74 7.03 5.43 6.23
CA LEU A 74 5.69 5.68 6.77
C LEU A 74 4.68 4.69 6.20
N LEU A 75 4.81 4.32 4.92
CA LEU A 75 4.01 3.23 4.34
C LEU A 75 4.25 1.89 5.07
N ASN A 76 5.49 1.60 5.49
CA ASN A 76 5.79 0.43 6.34
C ASN A 76 5.08 0.53 7.69
N ALA A 77 5.12 1.69 8.33
CA ALA A 77 4.49 1.91 9.62
C ALA A 77 2.96 1.71 9.53
N VAL A 78 2.33 2.15 8.45
CA VAL A 78 0.91 1.89 8.17
C VAL A 78 0.66 0.39 8.02
N ALA A 79 1.48 -0.32 7.25
CA ALA A 79 1.36 -1.78 7.08
C ALA A 79 1.49 -2.54 8.41
N LEU A 80 2.46 -2.17 9.25
CA LEU A 80 2.66 -2.75 10.57
C LEU A 80 1.47 -2.47 11.50
N ARG A 81 0.96 -1.23 11.57
CA ARG A 81 -0.21 -0.89 12.39
C ARG A 81 -1.45 -1.67 11.98
N LEU A 82 -1.74 -1.74 10.68
CA LEU A 82 -2.88 -2.50 10.18
C LEU A 82 -2.71 -4.01 10.46
N GLY A 83 -1.49 -4.53 10.36
CA GLY A 83 -1.15 -5.92 10.66
C GLY A 83 -1.30 -6.33 12.14
N GLN A 84 -1.42 -5.38 13.07
CA GLN A 84 -1.64 -5.68 14.50
C GLN A 84 -3.07 -6.13 14.81
N SER A 85 -4.01 -5.97 13.88
CA SER A 85 -5.38 -6.47 14.07
C SER A 85 -5.43 -8.00 14.01
N PRO A 86 -6.06 -8.70 14.98
CA PRO A 86 -6.17 -10.15 14.98
C PRO A 86 -7.01 -10.71 13.80
N ASP A 87 -7.83 -9.86 13.19
CA ASP A 87 -8.69 -10.21 12.07
C ASP A 87 -7.99 -10.08 10.71
N VAL A 88 -6.75 -9.56 10.71
CA VAL A 88 -5.92 -9.44 9.52
C VAL A 88 -5.14 -10.74 9.30
N ARG A 89 -5.08 -11.18 8.05
CA ARG A 89 -4.34 -12.37 7.60
C ARG A 89 -3.05 -12.01 6.88
N ARG A 90 -3.02 -10.83 6.25
CA ARG A 90 -1.84 -10.32 5.56
C ARG A 90 -1.98 -8.81 5.33
N VAL A 91 -0.90 -8.08 5.50
CA VAL A 91 -0.72 -6.76 4.90
C VAL A 91 0.59 -6.76 4.15
N GLN A 92 0.59 -6.34 2.89
CA GLN A 92 1.82 -6.24 2.09
C GLN A 92 1.78 -4.98 1.25
N TRP A 93 2.95 -4.52 0.85
CA TRP A 93 3.05 -3.63 -0.29
C TRP A 93 4.24 -4.03 -1.17
N GLU A 94 4.12 -3.74 -2.45
CA GLU A 94 5.18 -3.92 -3.44
C GLU A 94 5.22 -2.74 -4.39
N SER A 95 6.37 -2.50 -5.01
CA SER A 95 6.57 -1.44 -6.00
C SER A 95 7.17 -1.99 -7.29
N ASP A 96 6.93 -1.30 -8.39
CA ASP A 96 7.57 -1.54 -9.68
C ASP A 96 9.10 -1.44 -9.64
N ALA A 97 9.63 -0.65 -8.68
CA ALA A 97 11.05 -0.51 -8.39
C ALA A 97 11.66 -1.71 -7.63
N GLY A 98 10.88 -2.77 -7.35
CA GLY A 98 11.35 -4.00 -6.70
C GLY A 98 11.42 -3.96 -5.17
N ALA A 99 11.00 -2.86 -4.52
CA ALA A 99 10.85 -2.83 -3.08
C ALA A 99 9.55 -3.52 -2.66
N SER A 100 9.57 -4.28 -1.56
CA SER A 100 8.39 -4.91 -0.98
C SER A 100 8.45 -5.01 0.55
N ILE A 101 7.30 -5.23 1.17
CA ILE A 101 7.14 -5.74 2.54
C ILE A 101 6.01 -6.75 2.57
N ALA A 102 6.10 -7.73 3.46
CA ALA A 102 4.99 -8.56 3.86
C ALA A 102 4.93 -8.61 5.40
N VAL A 103 3.77 -8.27 5.94
CA VAL A 103 3.43 -8.39 7.36
C VAL A 103 2.41 -9.52 7.45
N LEU A 104 2.78 -10.56 8.19
CA LEU A 104 1.93 -11.69 8.51
C LEU A 104 1.53 -11.57 9.98
N PRO A 105 0.32 -12.02 10.36
CA PRO A 105 -0.03 -12.16 11.77
C PRO A 105 0.98 -13.06 12.47
N ALA A 106 1.28 -12.74 13.73
CA ALA A 106 2.15 -13.53 14.60
C ALA A 106 1.56 -14.92 14.90
#